data_AF-A0A9X3K4A6-F1
#
_entry.id   AF-A0A9X3K4A6-F1
#
_cell.length_a   1.000
_cell.length_b   1.000
_cell.length_c   1.000
_cell.angle_alpha   90.00
_cell.angle_beta   90.00
_cell.angle_gamma   90.00
#
_symmetry.space_group_name_H-M   'P 1'
#
loop_
_entity.id
_entity.type
_entity.pdbx_description
1 polymer ?
#
loop_
_entity_poly.entity_id
_entity_poly.type
_entity_poly.pdbx_seq_one_letter_code
_entity_poly.pdbx_strand_id
1 'polypeptide(L)'
;MSEKKFSSYLLYAIGEIILVAIGILIAVNVNDWNKEKEQDRLKTELTREMIAELNYNIDRIKFLDTDTSKMPYPIRFADSLFMERRNYFEGGLDTNEIRKLFVGPIFRYNEFNMEYDVFEQMKQTNVINRFDKKVKTAIKNYYKLLEREEGYNRVTLEPIQNAYAKTLYGYQRLRRDYYADSLTYFSKNAWVFDPDSRDYLDLESYVDVIAGSVHSSRARMLNILENSEELKLILQEELESEDLDK
;
A
#
# COMPACT_ATOMS: atom_id res chain seq x y z
N MET A 1 -21.78 36.06 74.93
CA MET A 1 -20.38 35.71 74.55
C MET A 1 -20.27 34.56 73.53
N SER A 2 -21.38 34.06 72.96
CA SER A 2 -21.35 32.90 72.04
C SER A 2 -21.25 33.26 70.54
N GLU A 3 -21.75 34.42 70.09
CA GLU A 3 -21.82 34.75 68.66
C GLU A 3 -20.45 35.00 68.02
N LYS A 4 -19.54 35.72 68.70
CA LYS A 4 -18.20 36.02 68.14
C LYS A 4 -17.36 34.77 67.92
N LYS A 5 -17.48 33.75 68.78
CA LYS A 5 -16.71 32.50 68.65
C LYS A 5 -17.26 31.62 67.53
N PHE A 6 -18.59 31.54 67.38
CA PHE A 6 -19.22 30.74 66.32
C PHE A 6 -18.87 31.27 64.91
N SER A 7 -18.89 32.59 64.72
CA SER A 7 -18.48 33.22 63.45
C SER A 7 -17.02 32.92 63.09
N SER A 8 -16.11 32.92 64.07
CA SER A 8 -14.69 32.58 63.85
C SER A 8 -14.48 31.13 63.43
N TYR A 9 -15.19 30.17 64.04
CA TYR A 9 -15.11 28.76 63.63
C TYR A 9 -15.70 28.51 62.24
N LEU A 10 -16.78 29.22 61.87
CA LEU A 10 -17.37 29.13 60.54
C LEU A 10 -16.44 29.67 59.45
N LEU A 11 -15.80 30.82 59.67
CA LEU A 11 -14.81 31.39 58.75
C LEU A 11 -13.60 30.47 58.55
N TYR A 12 -13.13 29.84 59.64
CA TYR A 12 -12.03 28.89 59.58
C TYR A 12 -12.40 27.62 58.81
N ALA A 13 -13.59 27.05 59.05
CA ALA A 13 -14.08 25.88 58.31
C ALA A 13 -14.29 26.18 56.82
N ILE A 14 -14.80 27.37 56.47
CA ILE A 14 -14.92 27.80 55.06
C ILE A 14 -13.53 27.96 54.43
N GLY A 15 -12.57 28.54 55.16
CA GLY A 15 -11.19 28.66 54.70
C GLY A 15 -10.57 27.30 54.39
N GLU A 16 -10.77 26.31 55.26
CA GLU A 16 -10.30 24.93 55.07
C GLU A 16 -10.95 24.28 53.84
N ILE A 17 -12.26 24.45 53.64
CA ILE A 17 -12.97 23.92 52.46
C ILE A 17 -12.43 24.55 51.17
N ILE A 18 -12.21 25.87 51.16
CA ILE A 18 -11.65 26.57 49.99
C ILE A 18 -10.22 26.10 49.71
N LEU A 19 -9.40 25.93 50.75
CA LEU A 19 -8.03 25.43 50.62
C LEU A 19 -8.00 24.01 50.04
N VAL A 20 -8.84 23.11 50.55
CA VAL A 20 -8.99 21.73 50.04
C VAL A 20 -9.50 21.74 48.60
N ALA A 21 -10.49 22.59 48.27
CA ALA A 21 -11.00 22.71 46.91
C ALA A 21 -9.93 23.19 45.92
N ILE A 22 -9.13 24.18 46.29
CA ILE A 22 -7.98 24.64 45.48
C ILE A 22 -6.96 23.50 45.31
N GLY A 23 -6.67 22.73 46.37
CA GLY A 23 -5.80 21.57 46.30
C GLY A 23 -6.28 20.51 45.30
N ILE A 24 -7.57 20.19 45.32
CA ILE A 24 -8.19 19.24 44.37
C ILE A 24 -8.10 19.78 42.94
N LEU A 25 -8.42 21.06 42.72
CA LEU A 25 -8.34 21.67 41.39
C LEU A 25 -6.92 21.65 40.84
N ILE A 26 -5.92 21.98 41.65
CA ILE A 26 -4.50 21.89 41.25
C ILE A 26 -4.14 20.44 40.92
N ALA A 27 -4.54 19.48 41.75
CA ALA A 27 -4.26 18.06 41.51
C ALA A 27 -4.86 17.55 40.19
N VAL A 28 -6.12 17.90 39.90
CA VAL A 28 -6.79 17.58 38.63
C VAL A 28 -6.06 18.22 37.46
N ASN A 29 -5.74 19.52 37.55
CA ASN A 29 -5.05 20.25 36.47
C ASN A 29 -3.66 19.71 36.19
N VAL A 30 -2.87 19.36 37.22
CA VAL A 30 -1.54 18.75 37.04
C VAL A 30 -1.65 17.37 36.39
N ASN A 31 -2.64 16.57 36.79
CA ASN A 31 -2.89 15.27 36.20
C ASN A 31 -3.30 15.38 34.72
N ASP A 32 -4.17 16.32 34.37
CA ASP A 32 -4.59 16.53 32.99
C ASP A 32 -3.43 17.09 32.13
N TRP A 33 -2.61 18.00 32.66
CA TRP A 33 -1.40 18.46 31.99
C TRP A 33 -0.39 17.34 31.69
N ASN A 34 -0.17 16.43 32.65
CA ASN A 34 0.69 15.26 32.43
C ASN A 34 0.14 14.34 31.34
N LYS A 35 -1.18 14.16 31.25
CA LYS A 35 -1.83 13.38 30.19
C LYS A 35 -1.67 14.03 28.82
N GLU A 36 -1.89 15.34 28.72
CA GLU A 36 -1.69 16.08 27.46
C GLU A 36 -0.24 15.95 26.98
N LYS A 37 0.74 16.11 27.87
CA LYS A 37 2.16 15.92 27.53
C LYS A 37 2.48 14.51 27.04
N GLU A 38 1.90 13.48 27.67
CA GLU A 38 2.08 12.09 27.25
C GLU A 38 1.45 11.84 25.87
N GLN A 39 0.27 12.42 25.64
CA GLN A 39 -0.39 12.39 24.36
C GLN A 39 0.48 13.08 23.28
N ASP A 40 1.04 14.25 23.54
CA ASP A 40 1.93 14.98 22.63
C ASP A 40 3.17 14.18 22.27
N ARG A 41 3.82 13.56 23.25
CA ARG A 41 4.92 12.64 22.99
C ARG A 41 4.51 11.51 22.05
N LEU A 42 3.38 10.86 22.31
CA LEU A 42 2.87 9.76 21.50
C LEU A 42 2.53 10.20 20.07
N LYS A 43 2.00 11.41 19.88
CA LYS A 43 1.76 11.97 18.53
C LYS A 43 3.08 12.13 17.79
N THR A 44 4.07 12.80 18.38
CA THR A 44 5.37 12.99 17.74
C THR A 44 6.05 11.65 17.43
N GLU A 45 5.95 10.66 18.34
CA GLU A 45 6.48 9.30 18.14
C GLU A 45 5.83 8.60 16.94
N LEU A 46 4.49 8.50 16.92
CA LEU A 46 3.78 7.85 15.82
C LEU A 46 3.94 8.60 14.49
N THR A 47 4.08 9.93 14.49
CA THR A 47 4.41 10.70 13.28
C THR A 47 5.77 10.28 12.70
N ARG A 48 6.79 10.11 13.54
CA ARG A 48 8.12 9.65 13.11
C ARG A 48 8.09 8.21 12.61
N GLU A 49 7.37 7.33 13.29
CA GLU A 49 7.17 5.95 12.85
C GLU A 49 6.47 5.88 11.49
N MET A 50 5.46 6.73 11.28
CA MET A 50 4.74 6.79 10.00
C MET A 50 5.65 7.26 8.87
N ILE A 51 6.52 8.25 9.12
CA ILE A 51 7.54 8.66 8.15
C ILE A 51 8.50 7.50 7.82
N ALA A 52 8.89 6.70 8.82
CA ALA A 52 9.74 5.53 8.59
C ALA A 52 9.03 4.45 7.76
N GLU A 53 7.76 4.16 8.06
CA GLU A 53 6.90 3.24 7.29
C GLU A 53 6.71 3.71 5.85
N LEU A 54 6.47 5.01 5.64
CA LEU A 54 6.39 5.61 4.30
C LEU A 54 7.69 5.42 3.52
N ASN A 55 8.85 5.65 4.14
CA ASN A 55 10.14 5.42 3.48
C ASN A 55 10.34 3.94 3.12
N TYR A 56 9.95 3.01 4.00
CA TYR A 56 9.99 1.58 3.70
C TYR A 56 9.12 1.23 2.48
N ASN A 57 7.87 1.72 2.45
CA ASN A 57 6.96 1.50 1.33
C ASN A 57 7.49 2.12 0.02
N ILE A 58 8.05 3.34 0.09
CA ILE A 58 8.67 4.02 -1.05
C ILE A 58 9.83 3.19 -1.62
N ASP A 59 10.74 2.74 -0.76
CA ASP A 59 11.91 1.96 -1.19
C ASP A 59 11.48 0.61 -1.78
N ARG A 60 10.48 -0.04 -1.18
CA ARG A 60 9.86 -1.25 -1.71
C ARG A 60 9.28 -1.03 -3.10
N ILE A 61 8.53 0.06 -3.32
CA ILE A 61 7.98 0.38 -4.64
C ILE A 61 9.09 0.65 -5.65
N LYS A 62 10.10 1.46 -5.30
CA LYS A 62 11.23 1.76 -6.18
C LYS A 62 12.00 0.50 -6.58
N PHE A 63 12.11 -0.44 -5.65
CA PHE A 63 12.70 -1.75 -5.90
C PHE A 63 11.86 -2.58 -6.89
N LEU A 64 10.53 -2.58 -6.75
CA LEU A 64 9.61 -3.29 -7.65
C LEU A 64 9.49 -2.63 -9.03
N ASP A 65 9.64 -1.31 -9.14
CA ASP A 65 9.59 -0.54 -10.40
C ASP A 65 10.95 -0.44 -11.13
N THR A 66 11.87 -1.38 -10.89
CA THR A 66 13.17 -1.37 -11.57
C THR A 66 13.10 -1.92 -13.00
N ASP A 67 13.98 -1.43 -13.88
CA ASP A 67 14.11 -1.88 -15.28
C ASP A 67 15.12 -3.05 -15.44
N THR A 68 15.70 -3.53 -14.33
CA THR A 68 16.80 -4.50 -14.42
C THR A 68 16.30 -5.95 -14.44
N SER A 69 16.76 -6.73 -15.42
CA SER A 69 16.58 -8.19 -15.48
C SER A 69 17.37 -8.96 -14.42
N LYS A 70 18.18 -8.25 -13.62
CA LYS A 70 19.00 -8.81 -12.54
C LYS A 70 18.17 -9.20 -11.30
N MET A 71 16.93 -8.71 -11.23
CA MET A 71 15.96 -9.10 -10.21
C MET A 71 15.04 -10.20 -10.75
N PRO A 72 14.70 -11.20 -9.93
CA PRO A 72 13.51 -11.98 -10.18
C PRO A 72 12.30 -11.02 -10.10
N TYR A 73 11.62 -10.79 -11.23
CA TYR A 73 10.28 -10.20 -11.32
C TYR A 73 10.14 -8.68 -11.06
N PRO A 74 10.76 -7.77 -11.85
CA PRO A 74 10.41 -6.35 -11.80
C PRO A 74 9.06 -6.08 -12.47
N ILE A 75 8.17 -5.34 -11.80
CA ILE A 75 6.83 -5.00 -12.32
C ILE A 75 6.95 -4.17 -13.60
N ARG A 76 7.90 -3.23 -13.67
CA ARG A 76 8.16 -2.42 -14.87
C ARG A 76 8.59 -3.24 -16.08
N PHE A 77 9.49 -4.19 -15.86
CA PHE A 77 9.96 -5.08 -16.92
C PHE A 77 8.83 -5.99 -17.41
N ALA A 78 8.05 -6.55 -16.48
CA ALA A 78 6.87 -7.35 -16.82
C ALA A 78 5.83 -6.53 -17.60
N ASP A 79 5.51 -5.31 -17.15
CA ASP A 79 4.57 -4.39 -17.83
C ASP A 79 5.00 -4.18 -19.29
N SER A 80 6.25 -3.76 -19.50
CA SER A 80 6.80 -3.51 -20.84
C SER A 80 6.75 -4.76 -21.72
N LEU A 81 7.13 -5.91 -21.19
CA LEU A 81 7.19 -7.17 -21.94
C LEU A 81 5.79 -7.68 -22.32
N PHE A 82 4.82 -7.65 -21.40
CA PHE A 82 3.46 -8.12 -21.71
C PHE A 82 2.73 -7.14 -22.64
N MET A 83 2.98 -5.84 -22.53
CA MET A 83 2.49 -4.87 -23.49
C MET A 83 3.05 -5.09 -24.89
N GLU A 84 4.35 -5.42 -25.00
CA GLU A 84 4.94 -5.78 -26.30
C GLU A 84 4.29 -7.06 -26.87
N ARG A 85 4.12 -8.09 -26.03
CA ARG A 85 3.53 -9.37 -26.45
C ARG A 85 2.09 -9.23 -26.91
N ARG A 86 1.31 -8.35 -26.29
CA ARG A 86 -0.05 -8.04 -26.71
C ARG A 86 -0.10 -7.59 -28.17
N ASN A 87 0.88 -6.81 -28.61
CA ASN A 87 0.93 -6.29 -29.97
C ASN A 87 1.27 -7.37 -31.01
N TYR A 88 1.87 -8.50 -30.63
CA TYR A 88 2.20 -9.58 -31.58
C TYR A 88 0.96 -10.27 -32.17
N PHE A 89 -0.21 -10.13 -31.53
CA PHE A 89 -1.43 -10.75 -32.04
C PHE A 89 -2.04 -9.97 -33.22
N GLU A 90 -1.53 -8.77 -33.53
CA GLU A 90 -1.96 -7.97 -34.69
C GLU A 90 -1.52 -8.64 -36.02
N GLY A 91 -2.42 -9.41 -36.64
CA GLY A 91 -2.19 -10.03 -37.94
C GLY A 91 -1.72 -11.49 -37.90
N GLY A 92 -1.71 -12.11 -36.71
CA GLY A 92 -1.28 -13.50 -36.52
C GLY A 92 0.20 -13.61 -36.15
N LEU A 93 0.57 -14.68 -35.46
CA LEU A 93 1.92 -14.87 -34.93
C LEU A 93 2.87 -15.54 -35.93
N ASP A 94 4.04 -14.96 -36.13
CA ASP A 94 5.16 -15.61 -36.81
C ASP A 94 6.03 -16.45 -35.85
N THR A 95 6.97 -17.22 -36.43
CA THR A 95 7.86 -18.08 -35.64
C THR A 95 8.73 -17.31 -34.62
N ASN A 96 9.16 -16.09 -34.95
CA ASN A 96 9.98 -15.28 -34.05
C ASN A 96 9.14 -14.69 -32.91
N GLU A 97 7.94 -14.21 -33.20
CA GLU A 97 7.00 -13.70 -32.20
C GLU A 97 6.63 -14.79 -31.18
N ILE A 98 6.36 -16.00 -31.67
CA ILE A 98 6.08 -17.15 -30.78
C ILE A 98 7.26 -17.45 -29.87
N ARG A 99 8.49 -17.39 -30.38
CA ARG A 99 9.69 -17.56 -29.54
C ARG A 99 9.78 -16.48 -28.46
N LYS A 100 9.46 -15.23 -28.79
CA LYS A 100 9.45 -14.11 -27.82
C LYS A 100 8.39 -14.29 -26.73
N LEU A 101 7.29 -15.00 -27.00
CA LEU A 101 6.32 -15.36 -25.96
C LEU A 101 6.91 -16.30 -24.88
N PHE A 102 7.97 -17.06 -25.17
CA PHE A 102 8.57 -17.99 -24.21
C PHE A 102 9.72 -17.39 -23.40
N VAL A 103 10.32 -16.31 -23.89
CA VAL A 103 11.50 -15.64 -23.31
C VAL A 103 11.06 -14.65 -22.24
N GLY A 104 11.65 -14.74 -21.05
CA GLY A 104 11.38 -13.84 -19.94
C GLY A 104 10.68 -14.52 -18.75
N PRO A 105 10.47 -13.77 -17.64
CA PRO A 105 9.87 -14.31 -16.43
C PRO A 105 8.42 -14.75 -16.67
N ILE A 106 8.03 -15.84 -16.01
CA ILE A 106 6.61 -16.18 -15.85
C ILE A 106 6.06 -15.19 -14.83
N PHE A 107 4.98 -14.50 -15.17
CA PHE A 107 4.32 -13.61 -14.21
C PHE A 107 3.83 -14.42 -13.01
N ARG A 108 4.26 -14.05 -11.81
CA ARG A 108 3.74 -14.57 -10.54
C ARG A 108 2.86 -13.49 -9.94
N TYR A 109 1.65 -13.86 -9.57
CA TYR A 109 0.69 -12.93 -8.95
C TYR A 109 1.07 -12.63 -7.49
N ASN A 110 0.61 -11.49 -6.94
CA ASN A 110 0.77 -11.02 -5.54
C ASN A 110 2.14 -10.39 -5.13
N GLU A 111 2.67 -9.44 -5.91
CA GLU A 111 4.03 -8.92 -5.66
C GLU A 111 4.10 -7.64 -4.80
N PHE A 112 3.01 -6.87 -4.61
CA PHE A 112 3.06 -5.63 -3.82
C PHE A 112 1.94 -5.52 -2.76
N ASN A 113 2.30 -5.75 -1.50
CA ASN A 113 1.56 -5.29 -0.32
C ASN A 113 2.35 -4.16 0.33
N MET A 114 1.65 -3.23 0.97
CA MET A 114 2.22 -2.06 1.65
C MET A 114 1.92 -2.15 3.14
N GLU A 115 2.87 -1.69 3.96
CA GLU A 115 2.69 -1.61 5.41
C GLU A 115 1.80 -0.41 5.77
N TYR A 116 0.93 -0.57 6.76
CA TYR A 116 0.08 0.50 7.30
C TYR A 116 -0.20 0.32 8.81
N ASP A 117 0.66 -0.41 9.51
CA ASP A 117 0.51 -0.75 10.92
C ASP A 117 0.51 0.52 11.80
N VAL A 118 1.32 1.52 11.44
CA VAL A 118 1.37 2.77 12.21
C VAL A 118 0.03 3.50 12.16
N PHE A 119 -0.68 3.46 11.03
CA PHE A 119 -2.01 4.05 10.94
C PHE A 119 -3.02 3.32 11.84
N GLU A 120 -2.97 1.99 11.91
CA GLU A 120 -3.81 1.22 12.83
C GLU A 120 -3.52 1.59 14.30
N GLN A 121 -2.25 1.79 14.65
CA GLN A 121 -1.87 2.27 15.97
C GLN A 121 -2.41 3.69 16.25
N MET A 122 -2.31 4.61 15.29
CA MET A 122 -2.88 5.97 15.42
C MET A 122 -4.40 5.97 15.61
N LYS A 123 -5.11 5.00 15.00
CA LYS A 123 -6.55 4.79 15.22
C LYS A 123 -6.84 4.25 16.61
N GLN A 124 -6.15 3.19 17.03
CA GLN A 124 -6.36 2.54 18.32
C GLN A 124 -6.08 3.50 19.49
N THR A 125 -5.03 4.30 19.36
CA THR A 125 -4.64 5.30 20.37
C THR A 125 -5.45 6.60 20.29
N ASN A 126 -6.29 6.78 19.26
CA ASN A 126 -7.01 8.02 18.94
C ASN A 126 -6.11 9.24 18.67
N VAL A 127 -4.80 9.06 18.57
CA VAL A 127 -3.82 10.13 18.27
C VAL A 127 -4.14 10.85 16.96
N ILE A 128 -4.74 10.13 16.01
CA ILE A 128 -5.21 10.70 14.73
C ILE A 128 -6.14 11.91 14.91
N ASN A 129 -6.82 12.03 16.05
CA ASN A 129 -7.74 13.15 16.31
C ASN A 129 -7.03 14.43 16.77
N ARG A 130 -5.73 14.37 17.07
CA ARG A 130 -4.95 15.52 17.55
C ARG A 130 -4.20 16.26 16.44
N PHE A 131 -4.16 15.70 15.25
CA PHE A 131 -3.70 16.40 14.06
C PHE A 131 -4.73 17.43 13.60
N ASP A 132 -4.26 18.48 12.94
CA ASP A 132 -5.13 19.41 12.26
C ASP A 132 -5.95 18.73 11.14
N LYS A 133 -6.93 19.45 10.60
CA LYS A 133 -7.82 18.91 9.56
C LYS A 133 -7.08 18.50 8.28
N LYS A 134 -6.06 19.25 7.86
CA LYS A 134 -5.26 18.99 6.65
C LYS A 134 -4.48 17.69 6.81
N VAL A 135 -3.65 17.58 7.85
CA VAL A 135 -2.80 16.42 8.13
C VAL A 135 -3.66 15.17 8.36
N LYS A 136 -4.70 15.28 9.19
CA LYS A 136 -5.66 14.19 9.44
C LYS A 136 -6.32 13.68 8.16
N THR A 137 -6.66 14.57 7.23
CA THR A 137 -7.27 14.19 5.95
C THR A 137 -6.26 13.49 5.05
N ALA A 138 -5.04 13.99 4.98
CA ALA A 138 -3.96 13.38 4.19
C ALA A 138 -3.66 11.95 4.67
N ILE A 139 -3.48 11.75 5.98
CA ILE A 139 -3.26 10.44 6.59
C ILE A 139 -4.42 9.47 6.27
N LYS A 140 -5.67 9.92 6.42
CA LYS A 140 -6.85 9.09 6.12
C LYS A 140 -6.98 8.73 4.64
N ASN A 141 -6.67 9.65 3.74
CA ASN A 141 -6.76 9.40 2.30
C ASN A 141 -5.70 8.41 1.86
N TYR A 142 -4.47 8.53 2.37
CA TYR A 142 -3.41 7.57 2.12
C TYR A 142 -3.77 6.16 2.61
N TYR A 143 -4.29 6.04 3.83
CA TYR A 143 -4.72 4.74 4.32
C TYR A 143 -5.83 4.10 3.46
N LYS A 144 -6.85 4.89 3.08
CA LYS A 144 -7.91 4.40 2.19
C LYS A 144 -7.37 3.97 0.83
N LEU A 145 -6.32 4.64 0.34
CA LEU A 145 -5.63 4.22 -0.87
C LEU A 145 -5.03 2.84 -0.67
N LEU A 146 -4.31 2.58 0.42
CA LEU A 146 -3.72 1.27 0.71
C LEU A 146 -4.77 0.16 0.88
N GLU A 147 -5.86 0.40 1.63
CA GLU A 147 -6.97 -0.57 1.76
C GLU A 147 -7.58 -0.93 0.41
N ARG A 148 -7.75 0.06 -0.48
CA ARG A 148 -8.30 -0.16 -1.81
C ARG A 148 -7.38 -1.06 -2.65
N GLU A 149 -6.08 -0.91 -2.51
CA GLU A 149 -5.10 -1.75 -3.20
C GLU A 149 -5.11 -3.19 -2.73
N GLU A 150 -5.29 -3.45 -1.44
CA GLU A 150 -5.55 -4.81 -0.96
C GLU A 150 -6.80 -5.42 -1.61
N GLY A 151 -7.86 -4.62 -1.76
CA GLY A 151 -9.08 -5.03 -2.46
C GLY A 151 -8.78 -5.45 -3.90
N TYR A 152 -7.99 -4.65 -4.64
CA TYR A 152 -7.58 -4.99 -5.99
C TYR A 152 -6.71 -6.26 -6.06
N ASN A 153 -5.81 -6.45 -5.10
CA ASN A 153 -4.97 -7.65 -4.97
C ASN A 153 -5.76 -8.92 -4.60
N ARG A 154 -7.01 -8.79 -4.12
CA ARG A 154 -7.88 -9.96 -3.89
C ARG A 154 -8.65 -10.33 -5.15
N VAL A 155 -9.16 -9.34 -5.89
CA VAL A 155 -10.05 -9.59 -7.04
C VAL A 155 -9.31 -9.87 -8.35
N THR A 156 -8.05 -9.43 -8.50
CA THR A 156 -7.32 -9.63 -9.76
C THR A 156 -6.74 -11.04 -9.93
N LEU A 157 -6.74 -11.87 -8.87
CA LEU A 157 -6.16 -13.22 -8.90
C LEU A 157 -6.98 -14.19 -9.74
N GLU A 158 -8.29 -14.17 -9.54
CA GLU A 158 -9.22 -15.11 -10.17
C GLU A 158 -9.20 -15.00 -11.71
N PRO A 159 -9.31 -13.80 -12.32
CA PRO A 159 -9.20 -13.66 -13.78
C PRO A 159 -7.90 -14.24 -14.33
N ILE A 160 -6.78 -14.03 -13.64
CA ILE A 160 -5.46 -14.53 -14.04
C ILE A 160 -5.40 -16.06 -13.96
N GLN A 161 -5.89 -16.65 -12.87
CA GLN A 161 -5.96 -18.09 -12.71
C GLN A 161 -6.87 -18.74 -13.76
N ASN A 162 -8.02 -18.13 -14.04
CA ASN A 162 -8.96 -18.59 -15.05
C ASN A 162 -8.36 -18.51 -16.46
N ALA A 163 -7.67 -17.43 -16.79
CA ALA A 163 -6.96 -17.29 -18.05
C ALA A 163 -5.82 -18.33 -18.18
N TYR A 164 -5.03 -18.52 -17.11
CA TYR A 164 -3.98 -19.53 -17.06
C TYR A 164 -4.53 -20.94 -17.29
N ALA A 165 -5.63 -21.29 -16.64
CA ALA A 165 -6.26 -22.61 -16.75
C ALA A 165 -6.69 -22.93 -18.18
N LYS A 166 -7.25 -21.96 -18.91
CA LYS A 166 -7.63 -22.12 -20.33
C LYS A 166 -6.43 -22.44 -21.22
N THR A 167 -5.26 -21.92 -20.89
CA THR A 167 -4.04 -22.12 -21.68
C THR A 167 -3.26 -23.41 -21.38
N LEU A 168 -3.70 -24.25 -20.44
CA LEU A 168 -2.94 -25.42 -19.97
C LEU A 168 -2.56 -26.38 -21.11
N TYR A 169 -3.49 -26.66 -22.02
CA TYR A 169 -3.30 -27.63 -23.11
C TYR A 169 -2.80 -27.01 -24.41
N GLY A 170 -3.06 -25.72 -24.63
CA GLY A 170 -2.49 -24.91 -25.71
C GLY A 170 -1.13 -24.33 -25.31
N TYR A 171 -1.10 -23.06 -24.93
CA TYR A 171 0.16 -22.32 -24.72
C TYR A 171 1.11 -22.90 -23.67
N GLN A 172 0.64 -23.38 -22.51
CA GLN A 172 1.55 -23.94 -21.50
C GLN A 172 2.21 -25.22 -22.00
N ARG A 173 1.47 -26.05 -22.74
CA ARG A 173 2.01 -27.24 -23.40
C ARG A 173 2.98 -26.87 -24.52
N LEU A 174 2.62 -25.93 -25.40
CA LEU A 174 3.48 -25.42 -26.46
C LEU A 174 4.81 -24.92 -25.89
N ARG A 175 4.76 -24.14 -24.81
CA ARG A 175 5.94 -23.62 -24.11
C ARG A 175 6.78 -24.76 -23.54
N ARG A 176 6.17 -25.77 -22.92
CA ARG A 176 6.88 -26.97 -22.44
C ARG A 176 7.54 -27.73 -23.58
N ASP A 177 6.82 -27.92 -24.69
CA ASP A 177 7.31 -28.64 -25.86
C ASP A 177 8.46 -27.87 -26.54
N TYR A 178 8.44 -26.53 -26.56
CA TYR A 178 9.57 -25.70 -27.01
C TYR A 178 10.85 -25.94 -26.20
N TYR A 179 10.74 -26.02 -24.86
CA TYR A 179 11.89 -26.30 -24.00
C TYR A 179 12.37 -27.76 -24.08
N ALA A 180 11.52 -28.69 -24.53
CA ALA A 180 11.89 -30.08 -24.76
C ALA A 180 12.52 -30.31 -26.15
N ASP A 181 12.02 -29.61 -27.17
CA ASP A 181 12.52 -29.66 -28.55
C ASP A 181 12.26 -28.32 -29.26
N SER A 182 13.28 -27.46 -29.25
CA SER A 182 13.19 -26.12 -29.85
C SER A 182 13.13 -26.12 -31.38
N LEU A 183 13.36 -27.26 -32.05
CA LEU A 183 13.44 -27.34 -33.50
C LEU A 183 12.13 -27.82 -34.13
N THR A 184 11.39 -28.73 -33.48
CA THR A 184 10.20 -29.34 -34.10
C THR A 184 8.87 -29.13 -33.36
N TYR A 185 8.86 -28.38 -32.25
CA TYR A 185 7.66 -28.20 -31.41
C TYR A 185 6.41 -27.68 -32.16
N PHE A 186 6.58 -26.90 -33.23
CA PHE A 186 5.47 -26.42 -34.07
C PHE A 186 4.70 -27.54 -34.77
N SER A 187 5.36 -28.63 -35.16
CA SER A 187 4.71 -29.75 -35.84
C SER A 187 3.62 -30.40 -34.98
N LYS A 188 3.72 -30.26 -33.65
CA LYS A 188 2.76 -30.77 -32.67
C LYS A 188 1.74 -29.73 -32.21
N ASN A 189 1.91 -28.47 -32.63
CA ASN A 189 1.18 -27.32 -32.12
C ASN A 189 0.83 -26.32 -33.25
N ALA A 190 0.38 -26.81 -34.40
CA ALA A 190 0.08 -25.97 -35.57
C ALA A 190 -1.01 -24.91 -35.32
N TRP A 191 -1.86 -25.12 -34.29
CA TRP A 191 -2.88 -24.19 -33.84
C TRP A 191 -2.34 -22.77 -33.58
N VAL A 192 -1.06 -22.63 -33.20
CA VAL A 192 -0.45 -21.33 -32.89
C VAL A 192 -0.37 -20.39 -34.11
N PHE A 193 -0.48 -20.94 -35.32
CA PHE A 193 -0.50 -20.18 -36.58
C PHE A 193 -1.91 -20.01 -37.15
N ASP A 194 -2.93 -20.51 -36.45
CA ASP A 194 -4.33 -20.39 -36.83
C ASP A 194 -5.02 -19.45 -35.83
N PRO A 195 -5.21 -18.16 -36.20
CA PRO A 195 -5.82 -17.16 -35.32
C PRO A 195 -7.24 -17.51 -34.87
N ASP A 196 -7.94 -18.34 -35.64
CA ASP A 196 -9.31 -18.78 -35.33
C ASP A 196 -9.33 -20.03 -34.43
N SER A 197 -8.18 -20.66 -34.19
CA SER A 197 -8.11 -21.84 -33.34
C SER A 197 -8.41 -21.50 -31.88
N ARG A 198 -9.05 -22.45 -31.18
CA ARG A 198 -9.43 -22.26 -29.78
C ARG A 198 -8.21 -21.94 -28.89
N ASP A 199 -7.12 -22.67 -29.08
CA ASP A 199 -5.90 -22.50 -28.28
C ASP A 199 -5.20 -21.15 -28.57
N TYR A 200 -5.31 -20.62 -29.79
CA TYR A 200 -4.82 -19.28 -30.13
C TYR A 200 -5.63 -18.20 -29.41
N LEU A 201 -6.95 -18.26 -29.48
CA LEU A 201 -7.84 -17.32 -28.80
C LEU A 201 -7.67 -17.37 -27.27
N ASP A 202 -7.47 -18.56 -26.70
CA ASP A 202 -7.19 -18.72 -25.27
C ASP A 202 -5.80 -18.14 -24.89
N LEU A 203 -4.80 -18.24 -25.77
CA LEU A 203 -3.48 -17.60 -25.61
C LEU A 203 -3.57 -16.07 -25.71
N GLU A 204 -4.23 -15.53 -26.73
CA GLU A 204 -4.45 -14.09 -26.89
C GLU A 204 -5.15 -13.52 -25.66
N SER A 205 -6.27 -14.15 -25.25
CA SER A 205 -7.01 -13.77 -24.05
C SER A 205 -6.15 -13.83 -22.79
N TYR A 206 -5.27 -14.82 -22.67
CA TYR A 206 -4.32 -14.90 -21.56
C TYR A 206 -3.33 -13.75 -21.55
N VAL A 207 -2.68 -13.46 -22.69
CA VAL A 207 -1.73 -12.34 -22.78
C VAL A 207 -2.41 -11.01 -22.47
N ASP A 208 -3.62 -10.78 -22.98
CA ASP A 208 -4.43 -9.60 -22.68
C ASP A 208 -4.73 -9.44 -21.19
N VAL A 209 -5.18 -10.51 -20.53
CA VAL A 209 -5.49 -10.50 -19.09
C VAL A 209 -4.24 -10.21 -18.27
N ILE A 210 -3.11 -10.85 -18.59
CA ILE A 210 -1.86 -10.59 -17.86
C ILE A 210 -1.38 -9.16 -18.12
N ALA A 211 -1.29 -8.72 -19.38
CA ALA A 211 -0.84 -7.38 -19.74
C ALA A 211 -1.65 -6.29 -19.03
N GLY A 212 -2.98 -6.37 -19.11
CA GLY A 212 -3.87 -5.42 -18.44
C GLY A 212 -3.70 -5.45 -16.91
N SER A 213 -3.50 -6.63 -16.33
CA SER A 213 -3.31 -6.77 -14.88
C SER A 213 -1.99 -6.17 -14.41
N VAL A 214 -0.87 -6.47 -15.08
CA VAL A 214 0.45 -5.93 -14.73
C VAL A 214 0.47 -4.41 -14.93
N HIS A 215 -0.06 -3.93 -16.05
CA HIS A 215 -0.15 -2.51 -16.34
C HIS A 215 -0.93 -1.74 -15.28
N SER A 216 -2.12 -2.25 -14.94
CA SER A 216 -2.96 -1.65 -13.90
C SER A 216 -2.28 -1.71 -12.53
N SER A 217 -1.61 -2.82 -12.20
CA SER A 217 -0.86 -2.98 -10.95
C SER A 217 0.25 -1.94 -10.84
N ARG A 218 1.01 -1.73 -11.91
CA ARG A 218 2.09 -0.74 -11.96
C ARG A 218 1.57 0.68 -11.80
N ALA A 219 0.49 1.03 -12.52
CA ALA A 219 -0.11 2.36 -12.41
C ALA A 219 -0.57 2.67 -10.97
N ARG A 220 -1.21 1.70 -10.30
CA ARG A 220 -1.64 1.86 -8.90
C ARG A 220 -0.46 1.97 -7.94
N MET A 221 0.58 1.17 -8.15
CA MET A 221 1.83 1.24 -7.38
C MET A 221 2.50 2.62 -7.50
N LEU A 222 2.56 3.19 -8.70
CA LEU A 222 3.10 4.54 -8.92
C LEU A 222 2.24 5.62 -8.26
N ASN A 223 0.92 5.47 -8.26
CA ASN A 223 0.03 6.37 -7.53
C ASN A 223 0.26 6.30 -6.00
N ILE A 224 0.51 5.11 -5.43
CA ILE A 224 0.90 5.00 -4.01
C ILE A 224 2.22 5.69 -3.74
N LEU A 225 3.22 5.53 -4.62
CA LEU A 225 4.52 6.18 -4.47
C LEU A 225 4.37 7.71 -4.37
N GLU A 226 3.62 8.30 -5.30
CA GLU A 226 3.35 9.74 -5.30
C GLU A 226 2.69 10.21 -4.00
N ASN A 227 1.62 9.51 -3.58
CA ASN A 227 0.90 9.85 -2.35
C ASN A 227 1.75 9.59 -1.07
N SER A 228 2.68 8.63 -1.12
CA SER A 228 3.59 8.36 0.00
C SER A 228 4.60 9.50 0.16
N GLU A 229 5.18 9.97 -0.95
CA GLU A 229 6.11 11.10 -0.96
C GLU A 229 5.41 12.40 -0.53
N GLU A 230 4.18 12.66 -1.00
CA GLU A 230 3.38 13.82 -0.57
C GLU A 230 3.08 13.79 0.93
N LEU A 231 2.58 12.66 1.45
CA LEU A 231 2.25 12.54 2.86
C LEU A 231 3.49 12.66 3.75
N LYS A 232 4.63 12.11 3.31
CA LYS A 232 5.89 12.25 4.02
C LYS A 232 6.27 13.72 4.21
N LEU A 233 6.16 14.54 3.16
CA LEU A 233 6.43 15.98 3.25
C LEU A 233 5.50 16.67 4.25
N ILE A 234 4.19 16.37 4.20
CA ILE A 234 3.21 16.92 5.13
C ILE A 234 3.55 16.58 6.59
N LEU A 235 3.98 15.34 6.86
CA LEU A 235 4.34 14.91 8.22
C LEU A 235 5.69 15.49 8.68
N GLN A 236 6.62 15.77 7.76
CA GLN A 236 7.86 16.48 8.07
C GLN A 236 7.57 17.93 8.45
N GLU A 237 6.71 18.63 7.69
CA GLU A 237 6.25 19.99 8.04
C GLU A 237 5.56 20.03 9.42
N GLU A 238 4.73 19.02 9.73
CA GLU A 238 4.07 18.89 11.04
C GLU A 238 5.10 18.82 12.18
N LEU A 239 6.13 17.98 12.04
CA LEU A 239 7.19 17.84 13.07
C LEU A 239 8.01 19.13 13.23
N GLU A 240 8.34 19.81 12.13
CA GLU A 240 9.08 21.07 12.17
C GLU A 240 8.26 22.17 12.88
N SER A 241 6.95 22.22 12.65
CA SER A 241 6.07 23.19 13.32
C SER A 241 6.00 22.95 14.84
N GLU A 242 5.95 21.69 15.28
CA GLU A 242 5.93 21.34 16.71
C GLU A 242 7.24 21.67 17.44
N ASP A 243 8.36 21.67 16.74
CA ASP A 243 9.67 21.99 17.33
C ASP A 243 9.93 23.51 17.39
N LEU A 244 9.22 24.32 16.61
CA LEU A 244 9.23 25.79 16.71
C LEU A 244 8.38 26.32 17.87
N ASP A 245 7.37 25.55 18.31
CA ASP A 245 6.44 25.93 19.39
C ASP A 245 6.93 25.51 20.80
N LYS A 246 8.07 24.81 20.91
CA LYS A 246 8.70 24.37 22.18
C LYS A 246 9.80 25.30 22.66
#